data_AF-A0AA96F5C2-F1
#
_entry.id   AF-A0AA96F5C2-F1
#
_cell.length_a   1.000
_cell.length_b   1.000
_cell.length_c   1.000
_cell.angle_alpha   90.00
_cell.angle_beta   90.00
_cell.angle_gamma   90.00
#
_symmetry.space_group_name_H-M   'P 1'
#
loop_
_entity.id
_entity.type
_entity.pdbx_description
1 polymer ?
#
loop_
_entity_poly.entity_id
_entity_poly.type
_entity_poly.pdbx_seq_one_letter_code
_entity_poly.pdbx_strand_id
1 'polypeptide(L)'
;MNKIIFNSRCIINAIALAIVFCGGSLFAQQNTFSGKQMTQEENSLPSKATFLNKTSIILNQDVSLSEFYIADLSIFNFTSAEEAKSFFDSKSDNLLSFKIDFPLKKVIIHLHLKYADKSWDKTNWNTYLNNKLLNQ
;
A
#
# COMPACT_ATOMS: atom_id res chain seq x y z
N MET A 1 6.16 -19.96 46.26
CA MET A 1 6.16 -18.72 45.46
C MET A 1 6.80 -19.02 44.11
N ASN A 2 6.02 -19.04 43.03
CA ASN A 2 6.37 -18.46 41.71
C ASN A 2 5.34 -18.91 40.66
N LYS A 3 4.61 -17.92 40.13
CA LYS A 3 3.86 -17.96 38.86
C LYS A 3 4.86 -17.94 37.70
N ILE A 4 4.46 -18.46 36.54
CA ILE A 4 4.66 -17.97 35.15
C ILE A 4 4.21 -19.13 34.21
N ILE A 5 2.95 -19.14 33.74
CA ILE A 5 2.41 -18.55 32.49
C ILE A 5 2.87 -19.31 31.21
N PHE A 6 1.92 -20.05 30.63
CA PHE A 6 1.90 -20.56 29.26
C PHE A 6 1.78 -19.42 28.24
N ASN A 7 2.47 -19.50 27.09
CA ASN A 7 1.81 -19.17 25.82
C ASN A 7 2.46 -19.88 24.63
N SER A 8 1.59 -20.51 23.84
CA SER A 8 1.85 -21.42 22.73
C SER A 8 2.08 -20.68 21.43
N ARG A 9 3.15 -21.02 20.69
CA ARG A 9 3.23 -20.88 19.22
C ARG A 9 4.14 -21.96 18.61
N CYS A 10 3.69 -23.21 18.65
CA CYS A 10 3.87 -24.14 17.53
C CYS A 10 2.65 -23.92 16.62
N ILE A 11 2.70 -23.92 15.29
CA ILE A 11 3.17 -24.98 14.41
C ILE A 11 3.50 -24.31 13.07
N ILE A 12 4.77 -24.35 12.66
CA ILE A 12 5.15 -24.15 11.27
C ILE A 12 5.00 -25.50 10.60
N ASN A 13 4.11 -25.57 9.61
CA ASN A 13 3.78 -26.78 8.87
C ASN A 13 5.03 -27.29 8.13
N ALA A 14 5.57 -28.40 8.62
CA ALA A 14 6.54 -29.22 7.92
C ALA A 14 5.78 -30.21 7.03
N ILE A 15 5.88 -30.05 5.71
CA ILE A 15 5.57 -31.13 4.76
C ILE A 15 6.86 -31.38 3.99
N ALA A 16 7.69 -32.23 4.57
CA ALA A 16 8.71 -32.98 3.85
C ALA A 16 8.09 -34.34 3.54
N LEU A 17 7.82 -34.62 2.27
CA LEU A 17 7.51 -35.97 1.81
C LEU A 17 8.51 -36.34 0.71
N ALA A 18 9.19 -37.44 0.97
CA ALA A 18 10.33 -37.96 0.24
C ALA A 18 9.97 -38.44 -1.16
N ILE A 19 10.92 -38.30 -2.10
CA ILE A 19 11.00 -39.15 -3.28
C ILE A 19 12.44 -39.65 -3.42
N VAL A 20 12.63 -40.92 -3.08
CA VAL A 20 13.79 -41.75 -3.42
C VAL A 20 13.58 -42.24 -4.86
N PHE A 21 14.51 -41.95 -5.77
CA PHE A 21 14.65 -42.73 -7.00
C PHE A 21 16.12 -43.00 -7.31
N CYS A 22 16.40 -44.30 -7.48
CA CYS A 22 17.63 -44.88 -7.96
C CYS A 22 17.95 -44.45 -9.41
N GLY A 23 19.24 -44.36 -9.72
CA GLY A 23 19.83 -44.79 -10.99
C GLY A 23 19.39 -44.10 -12.27
N GLY A 24 20.29 -43.29 -12.84
CA GLY A 24 20.23 -42.93 -14.26
C GLY A 24 20.70 -41.51 -14.51
N SER A 25 21.84 -41.38 -15.20
CA SER A 25 22.30 -40.11 -15.77
C SER A 25 21.17 -39.42 -16.50
N LEU A 26 20.86 -38.18 -16.08
CA LEU A 26 19.99 -37.31 -16.84
C LEU A 26 20.63 -35.93 -16.94
N PHE A 27 20.86 -35.54 -18.18
CA PHE A 27 21.43 -34.29 -18.63
C PHE A 27 20.88 -33.07 -17.86
N ALA A 28 21.77 -32.33 -17.19
CA ALA A 28 21.47 -30.99 -16.72
C ALA A 28 21.52 -30.02 -17.92
N GLN A 29 20.36 -29.73 -18.52
CA GLN A 29 20.20 -28.55 -19.37
C GLN A 29 20.27 -27.30 -18.48
N GLN A 30 21.37 -26.57 -18.57
CA GLN A 30 21.50 -25.26 -17.97
C GLN A 30 20.69 -24.27 -18.80
N ASN A 31 19.43 -24.04 -18.39
CA ASN A 31 18.70 -22.88 -18.86
C ASN A 31 19.31 -21.65 -18.18
N THR A 32 20.12 -20.92 -18.94
CA THR A 32 20.63 -19.59 -18.59
C THR A 32 19.45 -18.64 -18.49
N PHE A 33 18.80 -18.60 -17.32
CA PHE A 33 17.84 -17.57 -16.98
C PHE A 33 18.62 -16.28 -16.72
N SER A 34 18.84 -15.52 -17.80
CA SER A 34 19.31 -14.14 -17.73
C SER A 34 18.20 -13.28 -17.13
N GLY A 35 18.06 -13.34 -15.81
CA GLY A 35 17.19 -12.46 -15.04
C GLY A 35 17.65 -11.03 -15.25
N LYS A 36 16.92 -10.29 -16.09
CA LYS A 36 16.94 -8.84 -16.07
C LYS A 36 16.74 -8.40 -14.62
N GLN A 37 17.75 -7.74 -14.06
CA GLN A 37 17.60 -7.02 -12.79
C GLN A 37 16.52 -5.96 -12.98
N MET A 38 15.33 -6.25 -12.46
CA MET A 38 14.35 -5.22 -12.18
C MET A 38 14.91 -4.42 -11.02
N THR A 39 15.18 -3.16 -11.31
CA THR A 39 15.49 -2.09 -10.38
C THR A 39 14.69 -2.25 -9.09
N GLN A 40 15.44 -2.21 -8.00
CA GLN A 40 15.01 -2.11 -6.62
C GLN A 40 13.93 -1.02 -6.47
N GLU A 41 12.66 -1.41 -6.55
CA GLU A 41 11.57 -0.61 -6.00
C GLU A 41 11.84 -0.51 -4.50
N GLU A 42 12.13 0.71 -4.06
CA GLU A 42 12.29 1.06 -2.67
C GLU A 42 11.04 0.61 -1.92
N ASN A 43 11.20 -0.45 -1.14
CA ASN A 43 10.17 -1.13 -0.35
C ASN A 43 9.74 -0.26 0.85
N SER A 44 9.53 1.05 0.61
CA SER A 44 9.04 1.99 1.60
C SER A 44 7.55 1.75 1.79
N LEU A 45 7.17 1.37 3.02
CA LEU A 45 5.77 1.19 3.36
C LEU A 45 5.04 2.53 3.20
N PRO A 46 3.83 2.55 2.61
CA PRO A 46 3.07 3.78 2.46
C PRO A 46 2.82 4.42 3.83
N SER A 47 2.98 5.74 3.88
CA SER A 47 2.75 6.52 5.10
C SER A 47 1.26 6.55 5.45
N LYS A 48 0.91 6.73 6.72
CA LYS A 48 -0.51 6.81 7.12
C LYS A 48 -1.10 8.19 6.76
N ALA A 49 -2.34 8.21 6.29
CA ALA A 49 -3.20 9.38 6.26
C ALA A 49 -4.54 9.06 6.93
N THR A 50 -5.23 10.07 7.45
CA THR A 50 -6.48 9.92 8.19
C THR A 50 -7.54 10.86 7.64
N PHE A 51 -8.68 10.32 7.22
CA PHE A 51 -9.86 11.14 6.94
C PHE A 51 -10.49 11.58 8.25
N LEU A 52 -10.66 12.89 8.43
CA LEU A 52 -11.43 13.44 9.55
C LEU A 52 -12.94 13.35 9.29
N ASN A 53 -13.31 13.51 8.03
CA ASN A 53 -14.67 13.41 7.51
C ASN A 53 -14.59 13.07 6.00
N LYS A 54 -15.74 13.02 5.31
CA LYS A 54 -15.78 12.72 3.87
C LYS A 54 -15.12 13.77 2.98
N THR A 55 -14.78 14.94 3.51
CA THR A 55 -14.24 16.08 2.75
C THR A 55 -12.88 16.56 3.25
N SER A 56 -12.30 15.92 4.26
CA SER A 56 -11.05 16.35 4.88
C SER A 56 -10.15 15.18 5.23
N ILE A 57 -8.88 15.32 4.88
CA ILE A 57 -7.81 14.36 5.14
C ILE A 57 -6.60 15.06 5.76
N ILE A 58 -5.92 14.34 6.65
CA ILE A 58 -4.65 14.74 7.26
C ILE A 58 -3.59 13.69 6.94
N LEU A 59 -2.51 14.12 6.29
CA LEU A 59 -1.28 13.35 6.15
C LEU A 59 -0.58 13.25 7.52
N ASN A 60 -0.02 12.07 7.86
CA ASN A 60 0.71 11.90 9.12
C ASN A 60 1.88 12.92 9.20
N GLN A 61 1.92 13.73 10.26
CA GLN A 61 2.92 14.77 10.45
C GLN A 61 4.25 14.24 11.03
N ASP A 62 4.23 13.09 11.71
CA ASP A 62 5.36 12.54 12.45
C ASP A 62 6.45 11.86 11.57
N VAL A 63 6.19 11.76 10.27
CA VAL A 63 7.10 11.12 9.29
C VAL A 63 7.66 12.14 8.30
N SER A 64 8.55 11.79 7.37
CA SER A 64 8.87 12.69 6.25
C SER A 64 7.70 12.76 5.25
N LEU A 65 7.68 13.78 4.37
CA LEU A 65 6.76 13.78 3.23
C LEU A 65 7.03 12.54 2.35
N SER A 66 5.98 11.81 2.00
CA SER A 66 6.06 10.59 1.20
C SER A 66 5.23 10.75 -0.07
N GLU A 67 5.54 10.01 -1.13
CA GLU A 67 4.70 9.97 -2.33
C GLU A 67 3.45 9.13 -2.11
N PHE A 68 3.50 8.13 -1.23
CA PHE A 68 2.41 7.18 -1.02
C PHE A 68 1.85 7.27 0.39
N TYR A 69 0.54 7.48 0.47
CA TYR A 69 -0.20 7.43 1.72
C TYR A 69 -1.32 6.41 1.66
N ILE A 70 -1.67 5.83 2.81
CA ILE A 70 -2.81 4.92 2.95
C ILE A 70 -3.79 5.45 3.98
N ALA A 71 -5.07 5.45 3.62
CA ALA A 71 -6.16 5.90 4.47
C ALA A 71 -7.34 4.92 4.46
N ASP A 72 -8.13 4.96 5.53
CA ASP A 72 -9.34 4.13 5.71
C ASP A 72 -10.54 4.73 4.95
N LEU A 73 -11.24 3.92 4.17
CA LEU A 73 -12.38 4.33 3.36
C LEU A 73 -13.74 4.10 4.03
N SER A 74 -13.78 3.49 5.21
CA SER A 74 -15.02 3.09 5.87
C SER A 74 -15.92 4.29 6.15
N ILE A 75 -15.34 5.47 6.40
CA ILE A 75 -16.08 6.72 6.63
C ILE A 75 -17.00 7.13 5.46
N PHE A 76 -16.71 6.68 4.24
CA PHE A 76 -17.51 7.02 3.07
C PHE A 76 -18.77 6.17 2.94
N ASN A 77 -18.79 4.97 3.53
CA ASN A 77 -19.88 3.99 3.43
C ASN A 77 -20.22 3.60 1.96
N PHE A 78 -19.22 3.53 1.08
CA PHE A 78 -19.42 3.08 -0.29
C PHE A 78 -19.99 1.67 -0.35
N THR A 79 -20.99 1.49 -1.20
CA THR A 79 -21.72 0.23 -1.38
C THR A 79 -21.03 -0.70 -2.38
N SER A 80 -20.24 -0.14 -3.31
CA SER A 80 -19.53 -0.88 -4.35
C SER A 80 -18.13 -0.31 -4.62
N ALA A 81 -17.29 -1.13 -5.26
CA ALA A 81 -15.95 -0.72 -5.67
C ALA A 81 -16.03 0.33 -6.80
N GLU A 82 -17.02 0.22 -7.67
CA GLU A 82 -17.29 1.13 -8.78
C GLU A 82 -17.68 2.52 -8.27
N GLU A 83 -18.54 2.60 -7.25
CA GLU A 83 -18.92 3.86 -6.60
C GLU A 83 -17.69 4.56 -5.97
N ALA A 84 -16.88 3.80 -5.21
CA ALA A 84 -15.66 4.32 -4.62
C ALA A 84 -14.67 4.80 -5.69
N LYS A 85 -14.43 3.99 -6.71
CA LYS A 85 -13.54 4.33 -7.83
C LYS A 85 -14.01 5.58 -8.55
N SER A 86 -15.29 5.66 -8.91
CA SER A 86 -15.86 6.83 -9.59
C SER A 86 -15.68 8.10 -8.77
N PHE A 87 -15.89 8.02 -7.44
CA PHE A 87 -15.68 9.16 -6.55
C PHE A 87 -14.22 9.64 -6.59
N PHE A 88 -13.25 8.75 -6.37
CA PHE A 88 -11.83 9.15 -6.30
C PHE A 88 -11.20 9.47 -7.67
N ASP A 89 -11.65 8.82 -8.74
CA ASP A 89 -11.22 9.17 -10.10
C ASP A 89 -11.62 10.61 -10.45
N SER A 90 -12.81 11.05 -10.02
CA SER A 90 -13.26 12.45 -10.21
C SER A 90 -12.39 13.47 -9.46
N LYS A 91 -11.60 13.03 -8.48
CA LYS A 91 -10.69 13.89 -7.69
C LYS A 91 -9.24 13.79 -8.14
N SER A 92 -8.91 12.86 -9.04
CA SER A 92 -7.55 12.66 -9.54
C SER A 92 -7.18 13.71 -10.58
N ASP A 93 -5.90 14.09 -10.63
CA ASP A 93 -5.31 14.96 -11.65
C ASP A 93 -3.80 14.73 -11.79
N ASN A 94 -3.08 15.69 -12.37
CA ASN A 94 -1.63 15.60 -12.58
C ASN A 94 -0.80 15.55 -11.29
N LEU A 95 -1.32 16.05 -10.16
CA LEU A 95 -0.62 16.09 -8.88
C LEU A 95 -1.04 14.96 -7.94
N LEU A 96 -2.20 14.36 -8.19
CA LEU A 96 -2.86 13.46 -7.26
C LEU A 96 -3.54 12.31 -7.98
N SER A 97 -3.26 11.07 -7.57
CA SER A 97 -4.05 9.93 -7.98
C SER A 97 -4.40 9.02 -6.82
N PHE A 98 -5.46 8.24 -6.99
CA PHE A 98 -5.96 7.32 -5.98
C PHE A 98 -6.02 5.89 -6.51
N LYS A 99 -5.72 4.93 -5.64
CA LYS A 99 -5.93 3.50 -5.91
C LYS A 99 -6.75 2.90 -4.77
N ILE A 100 -7.88 2.30 -5.13
CA ILE A 100 -8.84 1.76 -4.18
C ILE A 100 -8.59 0.27 -3.98
N ASP A 101 -8.46 -0.12 -2.70
CA ASP A 101 -8.55 -1.50 -2.24
C ASP A 101 -9.85 -1.64 -1.45
N PHE A 102 -10.92 -1.94 -2.18
CA PHE A 102 -12.27 -2.01 -1.62
C PHE A 102 -12.47 -3.18 -0.63
N PRO A 103 -11.94 -4.40 -0.87
CA PRO A 103 -12.00 -5.49 0.09
C PRO A 103 -11.38 -5.13 1.45
N LEU A 104 -10.25 -4.42 1.45
CA LEU A 104 -9.59 -3.97 2.68
C LEU A 104 -10.12 -2.64 3.22
N LYS A 105 -11.06 -1.99 2.52
CA LYS A 105 -11.57 -0.64 2.81
C LYS A 105 -10.45 0.38 2.94
N LYS A 106 -9.48 0.34 2.02
CA LYS A 106 -8.36 1.29 1.98
C LYS A 106 -8.27 2.04 0.66
N VAL A 107 -7.75 3.25 0.73
CA VAL A 107 -7.28 4.00 -0.43
C VAL A 107 -5.80 4.28 -0.29
N ILE A 108 -5.08 4.05 -1.38
CA ILE A 108 -3.71 4.51 -1.55
C ILE A 108 -3.78 5.83 -2.30
N ILE A 109 -3.20 6.86 -1.71
CA ILE A 109 -3.12 8.22 -2.21
C ILE A 109 -1.70 8.40 -2.72
N HIS A 110 -1.57 8.72 -4.00
CA HIS A 110 -0.29 8.95 -4.64
C HIS A 110 -0.14 10.44 -4.95
N LEU A 111 0.79 11.09 -4.26
CA LEU A 111 1.19 12.47 -4.48
C LEU A 111 2.32 12.48 -5.51
N HIS A 112 2.07 13.09 -6.68
CA HIS A 112 3.09 13.18 -7.72
C HIS A 112 4.02 14.37 -7.43
N LEU A 113 4.93 14.19 -6.48
CA LEU A 113 5.80 15.26 -5.95
C LEU A 113 6.63 15.94 -7.05
N LYS A 114 7.01 15.21 -8.11
CA LYS A 114 7.74 15.74 -9.27
C LYS A 114 7.01 16.88 -10.02
N TYR A 115 5.69 16.97 -9.91
CA TYR A 115 4.87 17.96 -10.61
C TYR A 115 4.42 19.10 -9.70
N ALA A 116 4.59 18.96 -8.38
CA ALA A 116 4.28 20.00 -7.41
C ALA A 116 5.42 21.01 -7.29
N ASP A 117 5.11 22.17 -6.69
CA ASP A 117 6.13 23.13 -6.31
C ASP A 117 7.06 22.50 -5.25
N LYS A 118 8.38 22.64 -5.43
CA LYS A 118 9.39 22.06 -4.53
C LYS A 118 9.35 22.66 -3.12
N SER A 119 8.72 23.83 -2.96
CA SER A 119 8.49 24.47 -1.66
C SER A 119 7.29 23.91 -0.91
N TRP A 120 6.45 23.06 -1.54
CA TRP A 120 5.29 22.51 -0.87
C TRP A 120 5.68 21.55 0.25
N ASP A 121 5.25 21.90 1.45
CA ASP A 121 5.31 21.04 2.61
C ASP A 121 4.00 20.26 2.78
N LYS A 122 3.89 19.54 3.89
CA LYS A 122 2.67 18.79 4.23
C LYS A 122 1.46 19.68 4.46
N THR A 123 1.64 20.90 4.92
CA THR A 123 0.55 21.87 5.13
C THR A 123 -0.05 22.26 3.79
N ASN A 124 0.81 22.53 2.78
CA ASN A 124 0.36 22.77 1.41
C ASN A 124 -0.39 21.57 0.84
N TRP A 125 0.15 20.36 1.00
CA TRP A 125 -0.50 19.13 0.51
C TRP A 125 -1.84 18.84 1.20
N ASN A 126 -1.94 19.00 2.52
CA ASN A 126 -3.20 18.86 3.24
C ASN A 126 -4.25 19.86 2.72
N THR A 127 -3.85 21.11 2.50
CA THR A 127 -4.74 22.15 1.97
C THR A 127 -5.23 21.80 0.57
N TYR A 128 -4.32 21.36 -0.30
CA TYR A 128 -4.63 20.94 -1.65
C TYR A 128 -5.57 19.72 -1.68
N LEU A 129 -5.29 18.68 -0.89
CA LEU A 129 -6.14 17.49 -0.77
C LEU A 129 -7.55 17.83 -0.28
N ASN A 130 -7.66 18.69 0.73
CA ASN A 130 -8.96 19.13 1.27
C ASN A 130 -9.76 19.91 0.23
N ASN A 131 -9.12 20.81 -0.52
CA ASN A 131 -9.78 21.53 -1.61
C ASN A 131 -10.28 20.57 -2.71
N LYS A 132 -9.50 19.53 -3.03
CA LYS A 132 -9.91 18.50 -3.99
C LYS A 132 -11.10 17.69 -3.51
N LEU A 133 -11.14 17.32 -2.23
CA LEU A 133 -12.24 16.54 -1.66
C LEU A 133 -13.52 17.36 -1.46
N LEU A 134 -13.42 18.68 -1.29
CA LEU A 134 -14.56 19.59 -1.07
C LEU A 134 -15.31 19.96 -2.36
N ASN A 135 -14.61 20.17 -3.48
CA ASN A 135 -15.24 20.63 -4.72
C ASN A 135 -16.05 19.50 -5.35
N GLN A 136 -17.38 19.56 -5.22
CA GLN A 136 -18.37 18.70 -5.89
C GLN A 136 -19.01 19.42 -7.07
#